data_AF-A0A0N5AVJ1-F1
#
_entry.id   AF-A0A0N5AVJ1-F1
#
_cell.length_a   1.000
_cell.length_b   1.000
_cell.length_c   1.000
_cell.angle_alpha   90.00
_cell.angle_beta   90.00
_cell.angle_gamma   90.00
#
_symmetry.space_group_name_H-M   'P 1'
#
loop_
_entity.id
_entity.type
_entity.pdbx_description
1 polymer ?
#
loop_
_entity_poly.entity_id
_entity_poly.type
_entity_poly.pdbx_seq_one_letter_code
_entity_poly.pdbx_strand_id
1 'polypeptide(L)'
;MTDSVVANREPEFRFQAMRFFQVIETGINYLGHLDDFNQILDNLGRRHGKLKQSFGFQPYFWSVFLECSVYQIRLALERSKALRWSSAEVDKAVILWRHLMQGICKRIEAGFLADASKRLQVQVDNDVISPGPEKSADHESRVPLALPVPDVSALLMID
;
A
#
# COMPACT_ATOMS: atom_id res chain seq x y z
N MET A 1 22.15 -20.00 -4.23
CA MET A 1 21.31 -19.75 -3.04
C MET A 1 20.30 -18.61 -3.27
N THR A 2 19.97 -18.28 -4.53
CA THR A 2 19.11 -17.15 -4.92
C THR A 2 17.71 -17.57 -5.34
N ASP A 3 17.54 -18.81 -5.81
CA ASP A 3 16.32 -19.22 -6.50
C ASP A 3 15.18 -19.58 -5.53
N SER A 4 15.49 -20.02 -4.31
CA SER A 4 14.47 -20.40 -3.31
C SER A 4 13.78 -19.20 -2.65
N VAL A 5 14.46 -18.05 -2.53
CA VAL A 5 13.90 -16.83 -1.93
C VAL A 5 12.94 -16.13 -2.90
N VAL A 6 13.20 -16.22 -4.21
CA VAL A 6 12.30 -15.68 -5.25
C VAL A 6 11.07 -16.57 -5.40
N ALA A 7 11.22 -17.89 -5.37
CA ALA A 7 10.11 -18.84 -5.44
C ALA A 7 9.09 -18.66 -4.29
N ASN A 8 9.57 -18.38 -3.07
CA ASN A 8 8.72 -18.19 -1.90
C ASN A 8 7.94 -16.84 -1.90
N ARG A 9 8.28 -15.90 -2.80
CA ARG A 9 7.60 -14.59 -2.91
C ARG A 9 6.51 -14.53 -3.97
N GLU A 10 6.44 -15.50 -4.88
CA GLU A 10 5.41 -15.54 -5.93
C GLU A 10 3.99 -15.63 -5.35
N PRO A 11 3.70 -16.51 -4.36
CA PRO A 11 2.35 -16.61 -3.80
C PRO A 11 1.94 -15.35 -3.04
N GLU A 12 2.85 -14.78 -2.26
CA GLU A 12 2.62 -13.53 -1.52
C GLU A 12 2.38 -12.36 -2.47
N PHE A 13 3.21 -12.20 -3.50
CA PHE A 13 3.02 -11.18 -4.51
C PHE A 13 1.67 -11.32 -5.23
N ARG A 14 1.29 -12.54 -5.62
CA ARG A 14 -0.01 -12.81 -6.27
C ARG A 14 -1.17 -12.48 -5.34
N PHE A 15 -1.07 -12.83 -4.07
CA PHE A 15 -2.07 -12.47 -3.07
C PHE A 15 -2.22 -10.95 -2.96
N GLN A 16 -1.11 -10.21 -2.82
CA GLN A 16 -1.15 -8.75 -2.75
C GLN A 16 -1.73 -8.12 -4.03
N ALA A 17 -1.34 -8.63 -5.20
CA ALA A 17 -1.87 -8.18 -6.48
C ALA A 17 -3.39 -8.40 -6.57
N MET A 18 -3.88 -9.57 -6.16
CA MET A 18 -5.32 -9.86 -6.13
C MET A 18 -6.07 -8.93 -5.18
N ARG A 19 -5.54 -8.67 -3.98
CA ARG A 19 -6.13 -7.69 -3.05
C ARG A 19 -6.20 -6.30 -3.68
N PHE A 20 -5.17 -5.91 -4.42
CA PHE A 20 -5.19 -4.64 -5.11
C PHE A 20 -6.26 -4.56 -6.21
N PHE A 21 -6.42 -5.62 -7.01
CA PHE A 21 -7.49 -5.68 -8.00
C PHE A 21 -8.88 -5.61 -7.38
N GLN A 22 -9.11 -6.21 -6.21
CA GLN A 22 -10.38 -6.10 -5.47
C GLN A 22 -10.67 -4.64 -5.05
N VAL A 23 -9.64 -3.89 -4.64
CA VAL A 23 -9.78 -2.45 -4.34
C VAL A 23 -10.19 -1.68 -5.58
N ILE A 24 -9.55 -1.93 -6.73
CA ILE A 24 -9.93 -1.28 -7.99
C ILE A 24 -11.38 -1.66 -8.39
N GLU A 25 -11.71 -2.95 -8.36
CA GLU A 25 -13.06 -3.45 -8.68
C GLU A 25 -14.12 -2.79 -7.81
N THR A 26 -13.86 -2.68 -6.50
CA THR A 26 -14.73 -1.95 -5.58
C THR A 26 -14.85 -0.49 -6.00
N GLY A 27 -13.74 0.19 -6.29
CA GLY A 27 -13.76 1.58 -6.76
C GLY A 27 -14.59 1.80 -8.04
N ILE A 28 -14.55 0.84 -8.98
CA ILE A 28 -15.36 0.87 -10.21
C ILE A 28 -16.85 0.70 -9.87
N ASN A 29 -17.18 -0.22 -8.96
CA ASN A 29 -18.56 -0.46 -8.53
C ASN A 29 -19.15 0.71 -7.70
N TYR A 30 -18.29 1.54 -7.10
CA TYR A 30 -18.66 2.69 -6.27
C TYR A 30 -18.56 4.04 -7.00
N LEU A 31 -18.39 4.09 -8.32
CA LEU A 31 -18.21 5.36 -9.08
C LEU A 31 -19.30 6.41 -8.83
N GLY A 32 -20.52 6.00 -8.48
CA GLY A 32 -21.62 6.90 -8.14
C GLY A 32 -21.69 7.37 -6.68
N HIS A 33 -20.90 6.77 -5.78
CA HIS A 33 -20.95 6.98 -4.34
C HIS A 33 -19.56 6.72 -3.72
N LEU A 34 -18.55 7.39 -4.27
CA LEU A 34 -17.14 7.24 -3.88
C LEU A 34 -16.87 7.59 -2.41
N ASP A 35 -17.75 8.36 -1.77
CA ASP A 35 -17.62 8.68 -0.35
C ASP A 35 -17.76 7.46 0.55
N ASP A 36 -18.62 6.50 0.17
CA ASP A 36 -18.78 5.23 0.90
C ASP A 36 -17.51 4.37 0.80
N PHE A 37 -16.73 4.56 -0.27
CA PHE A 37 -15.48 3.86 -0.48
C PHE A 37 -14.32 4.43 0.36
N ASN A 38 -14.42 5.70 0.81
CA ASN A 38 -13.36 6.37 1.56
C ASN A 38 -12.97 5.61 2.83
N GLN A 39 -13.93 5.03 3.56
CA GLN A 39 -13.65 4.29 4.79
C GLN A 39 -12.75 3.07 4.54
N ILE A 40 -12.97 2.37 3.43
CA ILE A 40 -12.16 1.21 3.01
C ILE A 40 -10.74 1.66 2.69
N LEU A 41 -10.61 2.74 1.92
CA LEU A 41 -9.31 3.30 1.51
C LEU A 41 -8.51 3.83 2.71
N ASP A 42 -9.16 4.48 3.66
CA ASP A 42 -8.53 4.94 4.90
C ASP A 42 -8.01 3.77 5.72
N ASN A 43 -8.79 2.70 5.86
CA ASN A 43 -8.39 1.48 6.55
C ASN A 43 -7.16 0.86 5.91
N LEU A 44 -7.13 0.81 4.58
CA LEU A 44 -6.00 0.29 3.82
C LEU A 44 -4.74 1.15 4.02
N GLY A 45 -4.89 2.48 3.98
CA GLY A 45 -3.83 3.43 4.27
C GLY A 45 -3.22 3.23 5.64
N ARG A 46 -4.05 3.14 6.69
CA ARG A 46 -3.60 2.90 8.07
C ARG A 46 -2.86 1.57 8.23
N ARG A 47 -3.32 0.51 7.54
CA ARG A 47 -2.61 -0.79 7.52
C ARG A 47 -1.22 -0.66 6.89
N HIS A 48 -1.08 0.08 5.78
CA HIS A 48 0.23 0.35 5.18
C HIS A 48 1.12 1.26 6.04
N GLY A 49 0.53 2.15 6.84
CA GLY A 49 1.26 2.96 7.84
C GLY A 49 2.02 2.08 8.84
N LYS A 50 1.39 0.99 9.30
CA LYS A 50 2.06 -0.04 10.12
C LYS A 50 3.22 -0.71 9.39
N LEU A 51 3.04 -1.03 8.11
CA LEU A 51 4.08 -1.66 7.28
C LEU A 51 5.30 -0.76 7.03
N LYS A 52 5.15 0.57 7.07
CA LYS A 52 6.30 1.50 7.00
C LYS A 52 7.33 1.18 8.09
N GLN A 53 6.86 0.96 9.32
CA GLN A 53 7.74 0.69 10.47
C GLN A 53 8.38 -0.69 10.38
N SER A 54 7.69 -1.67 9.80
CA SER A 54 8.18 -3.05 9.70
C SER A 54 9.06 -3.32 8.47
N PHE A 55 8.80 -2.64 7.35
CA PHE A 55 9.39 -3.01 6.04
C PHE A 55 9.85 -1.81 5.19
N GLY A 56 9.80 -0.58 5.73
CA GLY A 56 10.31 0.60 5.03
C GLY A 56 9.47 1.07 3.84
N PHE A 57 8.17 0.73 3.79
CA PHE A 57 7.25 1.15 2.73
C PHE A 57 7.24 2.68 2.56
N GLN A 58 7.34 3.16 1.32
CA GLN A 58 7.40 4.58 0.99
C GLN A 58 6.18 5.04 0.18
N PRO A 59 5.62 6.23 0.45
CA PRO A 59 4.49 6.77 -0.31
C PRO A 59 4.74 6.89 -1.82
N TYR A 60 6.00 7.08 -2.26
CA TYR A 60 6.33 7.19 -3.69
C TYR A 60 5.90 5.95 -4.50
N PHE A 61 5.79 4.77 -3.86
CA PHE A 61 5.32 3.56 -4.53
C PHE A 61 3.90 3.72 -5.08
N TRP A 62 3.05 4.53 -4.45
CA TRP A 62 1.71 4.82 -4.97
C TRP A 62 1.74 5.61 -6.27
N SER A 63 2.71 6.52 -6.42
CA SER A 63 2.89 7.28 -7.66
C SER A 63 3.38 6.39 -8.80
N VAL A 64 4.38 5.53 -8.53
CA VAL A 64 4.86 4.53 -9.50
C VAL A 64 3.72 3.60 -9.91
N PHE A 65 2.93 3.14 -8.93
CA PHE A 65 1.79 2.27 -9.18
C PHE A 65 0.73 2.95 -10.07
N LEU A 66 0.41 4.22 -9.84
CA LEU A 66 -0.50 4.99 -10.69
C LEU A 66 -0.01 5.02 -12.14
N GLU A 67 1.26 5.33 -12.38
CA GLU A 67 1.85 5.38 -13.71
C GLU A 67 1.79 4.02 -14.41
N CYS A 68 2.20 2.95 -13.70
CA CYS A 68 2.11 1.59 -14.20
C CYS A 68 0.67 1.21 -14.56
N SER A 69 -0.31 1.49 -13.69
CA SER A 69 -1.70 1.13 -13.94
C SER A 69 -2.29 1.88 -15.15
N VAL A 70 -1.95 3.16 -15.33
CA VAL A 70 -2.34 3.97 -16.50
C VAL A 70 -1.74 3.40 -17.78
N TYR A 71 -0.48 3.00 -17.76
CA TYR A 71 0.15 2.36 -18.91
C TYR A 71 -0.52 1.00 -19.24
N GLN A 72 -0.75 0.17 -18.23
CA GLN A 72 -1.32 -1.17 -18.42
C GLN A 72 -2.76 -1.12 -18.95
N ILE A 73 -3.60 -0.20 -18.47
CA ILE A 73 -4.97 -0.10 -18.98
C ILE A 73 -5.01 0.35 -20.44
N ARG A 74 -4.15 1.32 -20.84
CA ARG A 74 -4.02 1.73 -22.24
C ARG A 74 -3.66 0.53 -23.11
N LEU A 75 -2.62 -0.19 -22.71
CA LEU A 75 -2.13 -1.36 -23.43
C LEU A 75 -3.21 -2.45 -23.55
N ALA A 76 -3.99 -2.68 -22.49
CA ALA A 76 -5.08 -3.65 -22.47
C ALA A 76 -6.23 -3.26 -23.43
N LEU A 77 -6.59 -1.98 -23.47
CA LEU A 77 -7.65 -1.47 -24.35
C LEU A 77 -7.22 -1.51 -25.82
N GLU A 78 -6.01 -1.06 -26.13
CA GLU A 78 -5.46 -1.07 -27.50
C GLU A 78 -5.29 -2.49 -28.06
N ARG A 79 -4.98 -3.47 -27.19
CA ARG A 79 -4.82 -4.88 -27.57
C ARG A 79 -6.11 -5.69 -27.44
N SER A 80 -7.22 -5.07 -27.03
CA SER A 80 -8.48 -5.78 -26.82
C SER A 80 -8.98 -6.38 -28.13
N LYS A 81 -9.19 -7.71 -28.12
CA LYS A 81 -9.87 -8.42 -29.20
C LYS A 81 -11.38 -8.47 -29.03
N ALA A 82 -11.87 -8.23 -27.81
CA ALA A 82 -13.28 -8.31 -27.46
C ALA A 82 -14.06 -7.08 -27.95
N LEU A 83 -13.43 -5.90 -27.91
CA LEU A 83 -14.00 -4.64 -28.36
C LEU A 83 -12.94 -3.89 -29.16
N ARG A 84 -13.31 -3.35 -30.32
CA ARG A 84 -12.43 -2.45 -31.08
C ARG A 84 -12.60 -1.03 -30.56
N TRP A 85 -11.63 -0.58 -29.78
CA TRP A 85 -11.58 0.78 -29.27
C TRP A 85 -10.92 1.70 -30.32
N SER A 86 -11.54 2.84 -30.60
CA SER A 86 -10.87 3.92 -31.31
C SER A 86 -9.86 4.63 -30.41
N SER A 87 -8.86 5.29 -31.00
CA SER A 87 -7.87 6.07 -30.23
C SER A 87 -8.53 7.06 -29.27
N ALA A 88 -9.59 7.74 -29.72
CA ALA A 88 -10.31 8.71 -28.91
C ALA A 88 -11.05 8.07 -27.71
N GLU A 89 -11.57 6.85 -27.86
CA GLU A 89 -12.20 6.11 -26.76
C GLU A 89 -11.15 5.61 -25.77
N VAL A 90 -10.01 5.10 -26.25
CA VAL A 90 -8.88 4.72 -25.39
C VAL A 90 -8.42 5.93 -24.56
N ASP A 91 -8.22 7.08 -25.19
CA ASP A 91 -7.75 8.27 -24.48
C ASP A 91 -8.74 8.72 -23.39
N LYS A 92 -10.04 8.74 -23.70
CA LYS A 92 -11.09 9.03 -22.70
C LYS A 92 -11.06 8.04 -21.54
N ALA A 93 -11.01 6.74 -21.83
CA ALA A 93 -10.98 5.70 -20.80
C ALA A 93 -9.73 5.80 -19.92
N VAL A 94 -8.56 6.07 -20.52
CA VAL A 94 -7.30 6.26 -19.81
C VAL A 94 -7.34 7.50 -18.89
N ILE A 95 -7.96 8.60 -19.34
CA ILE A 95 -8.15 9.79 -18.51
C ILE A 95 -9.05 9.48 -17.31
N LEU A 96 -10.18 8.81 -17.52
CA LEU A 96 -11.09 8.43 -16.42
C LEU A 96 -10.41 7.47 -15.44
N TRP A 97 -9.70 6.47 -15.95
CA TRP A 97 -8.90 5.55 -15.14
C TRP A 97 -7.87 6.28 -14.28
N ARG A 98 -7.13 7.23 -14.86
CA ARG A 98 -6.17 8.06 -14.13
C ARG A 98 -6.84 8.78 -12.96
N HIS A 99 -8.01 9.39 -13.16
CA HIS A 99 -8.73 10.09 -12.10
C HIS A 99 -9.15 9.15 -10.97
N LEU A 100 -9.74 8.00 -11.31
CA LEU A 100 -10.12 6.98 -10.33
C LEU A 100 -8.91 6.52 -9.51
N MET A 101 -7.84 6.10 -10.20
CA MET A 101 -6.64 5.59 -9.55
C MET A 101 -5.92 6.65 -8.72
N GLN A 102 -5.90 7.90 -9.17
CA GLN A 102 -5.33 9.01 -8.42
C GLN A 102 -6.15 9.28 -7.15
N GLY A 103 -7.48 9.23 -7.21
CA GLY A 103 -8.36 9.34 -6.05
C GLY A 103 -8.09 8.25 -5.02
N ILE A 104 -8.02 6.99 -5.48
CA ILE A 104 -7.67 5.83 -4.65
C ILE A 104 -6.33 6.02 -3.96
N CYS A 105 -5.27 6.32 -4.72
CA CYS A 105 -3.92 6.46 -4.18
C CYS A 105 -3.82 7.60 -3.17
N LYS A 106 -4.41 8.77 -3.46
CA LYS A 106 -4.42 9.93 -2.54
C LYS A 106 -5.12 9.61 -1.22
N ARG A 107 -6.24 8.87 -1.28
CA ARG A 107 -6.98 8.51 -0.06
C ARG A 107 -6.21 7.50 0.80
N ILE A 108 -5.61 6.48 0.17
CA ILE A 108 -4.73 5.54 0.86
C ILE A 108 -3.53 6.27 1.50
N GLU A 109 -2.92 7.20 0.77
CA GLU A 109 -1.81 8.01 1.27
C GLU A 109 -2.23 8.89 2.47
N ALA A 110 -3.42 9.48 2.44
CA ALA A 110 -3.95 10.24 3.57
C ALA A 110 -4.10 9.37 4.83
N GLY A 111 -4.68 8.16 4.70
CA GLY A 111 -4.78 7.20 5.80
C GLY A 111 -3.42 6.73 6.32
N PHE A 112 -2.46 6.55 5.42
CA PHE A 112 -1.08 6.20 5.75
C PHE A 112 -0.39 7.28 6.58
N LEU A 113 -0.47 8.54 6.14
CA LEU A 113 0.13 9.68 6.83
C LEU A 113 -0.51 9.91 8.20
N ALA A 114 -1.84 9.78 8.31
CA ALA A 114 -2.55 9.93 9.57
C ALA A 114 -2.09 8.90 10.63
N ASP A 115 -1.91 7.63 10.25
CA ASP A 115 -1.40 6.60 11.17
C ASP A 115 0.08 6.83 11.51
N ALA A 116 0.91 7.20 10.52
CA ALA A 116 2.32 7.52 10.75
C ALA A 116 2.51 8.68 11.73
N SER A 117 1.77 9.78 11.56
CA SER A 117 1.81 10.94 12.45
C SER A 117 1.37 10.61 13.88
N LYS A 118 0.28 9.84 14.04
CA LYS A 118 -0.19 9.41 15.36
C LYS A 118 0.86 8.59 16.12
N ARG A 119 1.62 7.75 15.42
CA ARG A 119 2.66 6.92 16.05
C ARG A 119 3.89 7.72 16.45
N LEU A 120 4.27 8.73 15.66
CA LEU A 120 5.34 9.64 16.02
C LEU A 120 4.99 10.43 17.29
N GLN A 121 3.74 10.89 17.43
CA GLN A 121 3.28 11.57 18.65
C GLN A 121 3.37 10.67 19.88
N VAL A 122 2.93 9.41 19.80
CA VAL A 122 3.01 8.45 20.92
C VAL A 122 4.46 8.17 21.34
N GLN A 123 5.41 8.13 20.40
CA GLN A 123 6.84 7.98 20.73
C GLN A 123 7.37 9.21 21.47
N VAL A 124 7.05 10.41 20.99
CA VAL A 124 7.46 11.66 21.63
C VAL A 124 6.87 11.79 23.04
N ASP A 125 5.59 11.45 23.22
CA ASP A 125 4.94 11.52 24.53
C ASP A 125 5.56 10.55 25.55
N ASN A 126 5.96 9.34 25.10
CA ASN A 126 6.64 8.37 25.96
C ASN A 126 8.06 8.82 26.35
N ASP A 127 8.79 9.47 25.43
CA ASP A 127 10.13 9.99 25.70
C ASP A 127 10.12 11.20 26.64
N VAL A 128 9.02 11.96 26.68
CA VAL A 128 8.83 13.12 27.58
C VAL A 128 8.45 12.70 29.01
N ILE A 129 7.82 11.55 29.20
CA ILE A 129 7.32 11.09 30.52
C ILE A 129 8.38 10.34 31.34
N SER A 130 9.51 9.93 30.75
CA SER A 130 10.63 9.35 31.50
C SER A 130 11.67 10.41 31.91
N PRO A 131 11.74 10.83 33.20
CA PRO A 131 12.93 11.53 33.68
C PRO A 131 14.08 10.53 33.68
N GLY A 132 15.09 10.78 32.85
CA GLY A 132 16.20 9.86 32.66
C GLY A 132 16.97 9.59 33.96
N PRO A 133 17.40 8.34 34.22
CA PRO A 133 18.51 8.11 35.12
C PRO A 133 19.82 8.28 34.33
N GLU A 134 20.77 9.00 34.92
CA GLU A 134 22.15 9.12 34.44
C GLU A 134 22.71 7.73 34.06
N LYS A 135 23.18 7.59 32.81
CA LYS A 135 23.83 6.36 32.35
C LYS A 135 25.27 6.31 32.88
N SER A 136 25.46 5.53 33.94
CA SER A 136 26.72 4.84 34.22
C SER A 136 27.02 3.82 33.12
N ALA A 137 28.30 3.71 32.76
CA ALA A 137 28.84 2.87 31.68
C ALA A 137 28.72 1.35 31.96
N ASP A 138 28.94 0.60 30.88
CA ASP A 138 29.20 -0.84 30.76
C ASP A 138 27.99 -1.79 30.71
N HIS A 139 27.71 -2.36 29.52
CA HIS A 139 27.91 -3.80 29.25
C HIS A 139 27.51 -4.16 27.79
N GLU A 140 28.54 -4.45 26.99
CA GLU A 140 28.67 -5.58 26.04
C GLU A 140 27.48 -6.08 25.19
N SER A 141 27.62 -5.84 23.87
CA SER A 141 27.32 -6.71 22.73
C SER A 141 26.44 -7.96 22.95
N ARG A 142 25.25 -7.97 22.32
CA ARG A 142 24.71 -9.14 21.59
C ARG A 142 23.63 -8.70 20.60
N VAL A 143 23.92 -8.83 19.31
CA VAL A 143 22.94 -8.68 18.23
C VAL A 143 22.06 -9.95 18.20
N PRO A 144 20.74 -9.87 18.34
CA PRO A 144 19.89 -11.04 18.13
C PRO A 144 19.79 -11.36 16.63
N LEU A 145 20.17 -12.59 16.31
CA LEU A 145 20.04 -13.26 15.04
C LEU A 145 18.56 -13.28 14.60
N ALA A 146 18.29 -12.81 13.38
CA ALA A 146 17.05 -12.99 12.59
C ALA A 146 15.72 -13.01 13.36
N LEU A 147 15.02 -11.86 13.38
CA LEU A 147 13.61 -11.84 13.76
C LEU A 147 12.77 -12.68 12.77
N PRO A 148 11.80 -13.47 13.24
CA PRO A 148 10.89 -14.20 12.36
C PRO A 148 10.13 -13.22 11.46
N VAL A 149 10.05 -13.52 10.16
CA VAL A 149 9.16 -12.80 9.25
C VAL A 149 7.72 -13.06 9.72
N PRO A 150 6.93 -12.04 10.09
CA PRO A 150 5.55 -12.25 10.50
C PRO A 150 4.72 -12.70 9.29
N ASP A 151 3.81 -13.64 9.52
CA ASP A 151 2.82 -14.05 8.52
C ASP A 151 1.89 -12.87 8.18
N VAL A 152 2.16 -12.23 7.05
CA VAL A 152 1.43 -11.05 6.54
C VAL A 152 -0.01 -11.41 6.15
N SER A 153 -0.31 -12.71 6.02
CA SER A 153 -1.64 -13.23 5.67
C SER A 153 -2.69 -12.91 6.75
N ALA A 154 -2.27 -12.87 8.02
CA ALA A 154 -3.17 -12.58 9.14
C ALA A 154 -3.54 -11.08 9.26
N LEU A 155 -2.75 -10.18 8.68
CA LEU A 155 -2.94 -8.72 8.77
C LEU A 155 -3.84 -8.14 7.67
N LEU A 156 -4.25 -8.96 6.71
CA LEU A 156 -4.96 -8.54 5.49
C LEU A 156 -6.34 -9.19 5.32
N MET A 157 -6.87 -9.82 6.38
CA MET A 157 -8.27 -10.22 6.38
C MET A 157 -9.14 -8.95 6.36
N ILE A 158 -9.83 -8.79 5.25
CA ILE A 158 -11.02 -7.95 5.09
C ILE A 158 -12.14 -8.92 5.43
N ASP A 159 -12.72 -8.74 6.62
CA ASP A 159 -14.09 -9.19 6.89
C ASP A 159 -15.04 -8.12 6.36
#